data_AF-A0A0Q0V351-F1
#
_entry.id   AF-A0A0Q0V351-F1
#
_cell.length_a   1.000
_cell.length_b   1.000
_cell.length_c   1.000
_cell.angle_alpha   90.00
_cell.angle_beta   90.00
_cell.angle_gamma   90.00
#
_symmetry.space_group_name_H-M   'P 1'
#
loop_
_entity.id
_entity.type
_entity.pdbx_description
1 polymer ?
#
loop_
_entity_poly.entity_id
_entity_poly.type
_entity_poly.pdbx_seq_one_letter_code
_entity_poly.pdbx_strand_id
1 'polypeptide(L)' 'MAQFDGKVAIVTGGGNDELKEEFGSQIPLKRWGETKEVANSVVYLCPSKSSFITGHTLGVDRD' A
#
# COMPACT_ATOMS: atom_id res chain seq x y z
N MET A 1 -24.84 -4.07 7.97
CA MET A 1 -24.33 -2.87 7.28
C MET A 1 -23.24 -2.29 8.16
N ALA A 2 -21.97 -2.38 7.74
CA ALA A 2 -20.88 -1.77 8.47
C ALA A 2 -20.98 -0.24 8.28
N GLN A 3 -21.03 0.48 9.40
CA GLN A 3 -21.13 1.93 9.45
C GLN A 3 -19.77 2.52 9.12
N PHE A 4 -19.62 3.08 7.92
CA PHE A 4 -18.43 3.84 7.52
C PHE A 4 -18.59 5.29 8.02
N ASP A 5 -18.05 5.56 9.21
CA ASP A 5 -18.01 6.88 9.82
C ASP A 5 -16.90 7.75 9.19
N GLY A 6 -17.25 8.43 8.09
CA GLY A 6 -16.81 9.79 7.75
C GLY A 6 -15.32 10.14 7.58
N LYS A 7 -14.36 9.28 7.91
CA LYS A 7 -12.92 9.57 7.86
C LYS A 7 -12.25 9.02 6.60
N VAL A 8 -12.74 9.40 5.43
CA VAL A 8 -11.88 9.34 4.23
C VAL A 8 -10.98 10.56 4.28
N ALA A 9 -9.89 10.47 5.06
CA ALA A 9 -8.77 11.38 4.91
C ALA A 9 -8.16 11.08 3.55
N ILE A 10 -8.49 11.89 2.56
CA ILE A 10 -7.67 11.99 1.36
C ILE A 10 -6.33 12.49 1.88
N VAL A 11 -5.34 11.60 2.04
CA VAL A 11 -3.97 11.97 2.40
C VAL A 11 -3.36 12.64 1.18
N THR A 12 -3.87 13.82 0.84
CA THR A 12 -3.34 14.69 -0.19
C THR A 12 -2.20 15.48 0.46
N GLY A 13 -0.99 14.94 0.41
CA GLY A 13 0.25 15.73 0.45
C GLY A 13 0.61 16.52 1.73
N GLY A 14 -0.17 16.49 2.80
CA GLY A 14 0.15 17.16 4.06
C GLY A 14 -0.63 16.55 5.21
N GLY A 15 0.02 15.75 6.05
CA GLY A 15 -0.65 14.94 7.07
C GLY A 15 -0.09 15.17 8.46
N ASN A 16 -0.99 15.45 9.40
CA ASN A 16 -0.79 15.36 10.85
C ASN A 16 -0.15 14.02 11.21
N ASP A 17 0.99 14.06 11.90
CA ASP A 17 1.83 12.89 12.17
C ASP A 17 1.13 11.85 13.07
N GLU A 18 0.21 12.28 13.94
CA GLU A 18 -0.64 11.41 14.75
C GLU A 18 -1.49 10.44 13.91
N LEU A 19 -2.07 10.93 12.80
CA LEU A 19 -2.86 10.08 11.91
C LEU A 19 -1.98 9.06 11.20
N LYS A 20 -0.74 9.44 10.85
CA LYS A 20 0.19 8.49 10.22
C LYS A 20 0.58 7.38 11.19
N GLU A 21 0.81 7.70 12.46
CA GLU A 21 1.12 6.69 13.48
C GLU A 21 -0.08 5.78 13.77
N GLU A 22 -1.28 6.35 13.93
CA GLU A 22 -2.49 5.59 14.21
C GLU A 22 -2.81 4.59 13.09
N PHE A 23 -2.81 5.04 11.83
CA PHE A 23 -3.05 4.15 10.69
C PHE A 23 -1.88 3.20 10.45
N GLY A 24 -0.64 3.63 10.66
CA GLY A 24 0.55 2.80 10.54
C GLY A 24 0.53 1.63 11.53
N SER A 25 0.03 1.85 12.75
CA SER A 25 -0.07 0.83 13.79
C SER A 25 -1.03 -0.32 13.43
N GLN A 26 -1.98 -0.08 12.54
CA GLN A 26 -2.95 -1.10 12.10
C GLN A 26 -2.39 -1.97 10.96
N ILE A 27 -1.40 -1.49 10.23
CA ILE A 27 -0.70 -2.25 9.18
C ILE A 27 0.08 -3.41 9.85
N PRO A 28 0.09 -4.63 9.29
CA PRO A 28 0.86 -5.74 9.84
C PRO A 28 2.35 -5.41 10.05
N LEU A 29 2.93 -4.67 9.10
CA LEU A 29 4.32 -4.21 9.13
C LEU A 29 4.56 -2.96 10.00
N LYS A 30 3.52 -2.41 10.64
CA LYS A 30 3.60 -1.26 11.56
C LYS A 30 4.23 0.00 10.96
N ARG A 31 4.18 0.14 9.64
CA ARG A 31 4.72 1.27 8.90
C ARG A 31 3.93 1.53 7.63
N TRP A 32 4.04 2.74 7.12
CA TRP A 32 3.59 3.06 5.78
C TRP A 32 4.45 2.37 4.73
N GLY A 33 3.79 1.97 3.64
CA GLY A 33 4.49 1.56 2.43
C GLY A 33 5.19 2.74 1.78
N GLU A 34 6.36 2.49 1.20
CA GLU A 34 7.08 3.47 0.40
C GLU A 34 6.72 3.31 -1.08
N THR A 35 6.71 4.42 -1.83
CA THR A 35 6.49 4.40 -3.29
C THR A 35 7.45 3.47 -4.03
N LYS A 36 8.67 3.32 -3.51
CA LYS A 36 9.71 2.44 -4.05
C LYS A 36 9.31 0.95 -3.97
N GLU A 37 8.50 0.55 -3.01
CA GLU A 37 8.06 -0.86 -2.87
C GLU A 37 7.13 -1.24 -4.01
N VAL A 38 6.18 -0.37 -4.37
CA VAL A 38 5.31 -0.55 -5.55
C VAL A 38 6.16 -0.55 -6.83
N ALA A 39 7.08 0.41 -6.98
CA ALA A 39 7.95 0.49 -8.15
C ALA A 39 8.80 -0.78 -8.34
N ASN A 40 9.37 -1.31 -7.25
CA ASN A 40 10.14 -2.55 -7.28
C ASN A 40 9.29 -3.76 -7.67
N SER A 41 8.04 -3.84 -7.21
CA SER A 41 7.11 -4.90 -7.59
C SER A 41 6.77 -4.84 -9.09
N VAL A 42 6.60 -3.65 -9.66
CA VAL A 42 6.43 -3.48 -11.12
C VAL A 42 7.69 -3.93 -11.88
N VAL A 43 8.88 -3.56 -11.41
CA VAL A 43 10.14 -4.01 -11.99
C VAL A 43 10.30 -5.53 -11.89
N TYR A 44 9.81 -6.15 -10.83
CA TYR A 44 9.79 -7.61 -10.71
C TYR A 44 8.91 -8.28 -11.77
N LEU A 45 7.80 -7.64 -12.17
CA LEU A 45 6.92 -8.14 -13.23
C LEU A 45 7.46 -7.95 -14.65
N CYS A 46 8.68 -7.42 -14.80
CA CYS A 46 9.32 -7.31 -16.10
C CYS A 46 9.84 -8.69 -16.59
N PRO A 47 9.87 -8.95 -17.91
CA PRO A 47 10.16 -10.27 -18.47
C PRO A 47 11.46 -10.92 -17.98
N SER A 48 12.50 -10.14 -17.66
CA SER A 48 13.77 -10.67 -17.14
C SER A 48 13.65 -11.35 -15.77
N LYS A 49 12.59 -11.04 -15.01
CA LYS A 49 12.37 -11.55 -13.65
C LYS A 49 11.10 -12.39 -13.51
N SER A 50 10.16 -12.29 -14.44
CA SER A 50 8.84 -12.94 -14.35
C SER A 50 8.31 -13.47 -15.68
N SER A 51 9.17 -13.93 -16.59
CA SER A 51 8.81 -14.37 -17.95
C SER A 51 7.68 -15.40 -18.04
N PHE A 52 7.40 -16.14 -16.97
CA PHE A 52 6.35 -17.16 -16.91
C PHE A 52 5.20 -16.83 -15.95
N ILE A 53 5.17 -15.61 -15.40
CA ILE A 53 4.08 -15.13 -14.54
C ILE A 53 3.14 -14.30 -15.41
N THR A 54 1.92 -14.79 -15.59
CA THR A 54 0.86 -14.12 -16.35
C THR A 54 -0.50 -14.44 -15.74
N GLY A 55 -1.49 -13.55 -15.93
CA GLY A 55 -2.85 -13.74 -15.41
C GLY A 55 -3.00 -13.66 -13.89
N HIS A 56 -1.97 -13.21 -13.17
CA HIS A 56 -1.97 -13.09 -11.71
C HIS A 56 -2.01 -11.63 -11.26
N THR A 57 -2.65 -11.36 -10.13
CA THR A 57 -2.65 -10.05 -9.47
C THR A 57 -1.68 -10.09 -8.29
N LEU A 58 -0.58 -9.33 -8.38
CA LEU A 58 0.38 -9.20 -7.28
C LEU A 58 -0.10 -8.09 -6.33
N GLY A 59 -0.57 -8.48 -5.13
CA GLY A 59 -0.94 -7.54 -4.08
C GLY A 59 0.28 -6.85 -3.48
N VAL A 60 0.28 -5.52 -3.47
CA VAL A 60 1.30 -4.67 -2.82
C VAL A 60 0.54 -3.61 -2.03
N ASP A 61 0.04 -4.00 -0.87
CA ASP A 61 -0.86 -3.18 -0.07
C ASP A 61 -0.60 -3.36 1.43
N ARG A 62 -1.36 -2.62 2.24
CA ARG A 62 -1.36 -2.56 3.70
C ARG A 62 -2.28 -3.59 4.37
N ASP A 63 -3.07 -4.33 3.59
CA ASP A 63 -4.03 -5.34 4.06
C ASP A 63 -3.37 -6.61 4.64
#